data_AF-A0A6M0CFS8-F1
#
_entry.id   AF-A0A6M0CFS8-F1
#
_cell.length_a   1.000
_cell.length_b   1.000
_cell.length_c   1.000
_cell.angle_alpha   90.00
_cell.angle_beta   90.00
_cell.angle_gamma   90.00
#
_symmetry.space_group_name_H-M   'P 1'
#
loop_
_entity.id
_entity.type
_entity.pdbx_description
1 polymer ?
#
loop_
_entity_poly.entity_id
_entity_poly.type
_entity_poly.pdbx_seq_one_letter_code
_entity_poly.pdbx_strand_id
1 'polypeptide(L)'
;ALKSRGAVMVNLLGYEFAVNDYLTKRQQLAQIPNASVWWYGKTESRPGRKLGHVTVLVHKENSTKCRQKAEAIAHKIESIWQS
;
A
#
# COMPACT_ATOMS: atom_id res chain seq x y z
N ALA A 1 22.59 -1.40 -10.95
CA ALA A 1 22.52 -0.69 -9.65
C ALA A 1 21.12 -0.83 -9.05
N LEU A 2 20.98 -0.83 -7.72
CA LEU A 2 19.66 -0.86 -7.07
C LEU A 2 18.89 0.44 -7.32
N LYS A 3 17.57 0.34 -7.58
CA LYS A 3 16.70 1.50 -7.86
C LYS A 3 16.41 2.36 -6.61
N SER A 4 16.43 1.78 -5.41
CA SER A 4 16.18 2.47 -4.14
C SER A 4 17.03 1.89 -3.02
N ARG A 5 17.06 2.58 -1.87
CA ARG A 5 17.74 2.12 -0.64
C ARG A 5 16.87 1.16 0.16
N GLY A 6 15.55 1.22 -0.02
CA GLY A 6 14.60 0.28 0.56
C GLY A 6 13.23 0.40 -0.11
N ALA A 7 12.31 -0.46 0.31
CA ALA A 7 10.91 -0.44 -0.09
C ALA A 7 10.03 -1.03 1.02
N VAL A 8 8.78 -0.59 1.08
CA VAL A 8 7.73 -1.21 1.89
C VAL A 8 6.61 -1.70 0.98
N MET A 9 6.09 -2.89 1.26
CA MET A 9 4.98 -3.49 0.53
C MET A 9 3.88 -3.84 1.52
N VAL A 10 2.66 -3.38 1.23
CA VAL A 10 1.48 -3.60 2.07
C VAL A 10 0.39 -4.28 1.24
N ASN A 11 -0.07 -5.46 1.69
CA ASN A 11 -1.21 -6.13 1.06
C ASN A 11 -2.50 -5.37 1.37
N LEU A 12 -3.35 -5.21 0.35
CA LEU A 12 -4.70 -4.69 0.49
C LEU A 12 -5.65 -5.87 0.63
N LEU A 13 -6.07 -6.15 1.86
CA LEU A 13 -6.99 -7.24 2.17
C LEU A 13 -8.42 -6.72 2.18
N GLY A 14 -9.35 -7.54 1.69
CA GLY A 14 -10.76 -7.34 1.99
C GLY A 14 -10.96 -7.42 3.50
N TYR A 15 -11.71 -6.46 4.04
CA TYR A 15 -12.02 -6.35 5.48
C TYR A 15 -13.53 -6.48 5.75
N GLU A 16 -14.34 -6.42 4.70
CA GLU A 16 -15.80 -6.53 4.74
C GLU A 16 -16.30 -7.43 3.60
N PHE A 17 -17.56 -7.85 3.68
CA PHE A 17 -18.27 -8.48 2.57
C PHE A 17 -18.94 -7.40 1.73
N ALA A 18 -18.42 -7.14 0.54
CA ALA A 18 -18.93 -6.11 -0.37
C ALA A 18 -18.55 -6.42 -1.82
N VAL A 19 -19.30 -5.86 -2.77
CA VAL A 19 -18.88 -5.78 -4.18
C VAL A 19 -18.43 -4.34 -4.44
N ASN A 20 -17.13 -4.12 -4.42
CA ASN A 20 -16.52 -2.80 -4.56
C ASN A 20 -15.10 -2.93 -5.14
N ASP A 21 -14.74 -2.03 -6.05
CA ASP A 21 -13.40 -1.95 -6.64
C ASP A 21 -12.48 -0.98 -5.87
N TYR A 22 -12.99 -0.33 -4.83
CA TYR A 22 -12.32 0.62 -3.95
C TYR A 22 -11.58 1.75 -4.69
N LEU A 23 -12.12 2.21 -5.83
CA LEU A 23 -11.46 3.20 -6.69
C LEU A 23 -10.94 4.44 -5.95
N THR A 24 -11.76 5.05 -5.09
CA THR A 24 -11.36 6.26 -4.34
C THR A 24 -10.16 6.00 -3.43
N LYS A 25 -10.17 4.87 -2.69
CA LYS A 25 -9.03 4.48 -1.83
C LYS A 25 -7.79 4.21 -2.68
N ARG A 26 -7.93 3.51 -3.82
CA ARG A 26 -6.82 3.25 -4.75
C ARG A 26 -6.20 4.55 -5.28
N GLN A 27 -7.03 5.54 -5.61
CA GLN A 27 -6.57 6.86 -6.05
C GLN A 27 -5.80 7.58 -4.93
N GLN A 28 -6.31 7.58 -3.69
CA GLN A 28 -5.61 8.16 -2.54
C GLN A 28 -4.26 7.48 -2.28
N LEU A 29 -4.20 6.15 -2.36
CA LEU A 29 -2.96 5.38 -2.22
C LEU A 29 -1.96 5.73 -3.32
N ALA A 30 -2.42 5.94 -4.56
CA ALA A 30 -1.57 6.32 -5.69
C ALA A 30 -0.97 7.74 -5.54
N GLN A 31 -1.56 8.61 -4.71
CA GLN A 31 -0.99 9.93 -4.40
C GLN A 31 0.17 9.87 -3.40
N ILE A 32 0.46 8.72 -2.79
CA ILE A 32 1.65 8.58 -1.93
C ILE A 32 2.91 8.68 -2.81
N PRO A 33 3.88 9.56 -2.48
CA PRO A 33 5.10 9.71 -3.28
C PRO A 33 5.85 8.37 -3.44
N ASN A 34 6.24 8.07 -4.67
CA ASN A 34 6.92 6.81 -5.06
C ASN A 34 6.10 5.53 -4.80
N ALA A 35 4.77 5.64 -4.71
CA ALA A 35 3.89 4.49 -4.60
C ALA A 35 3.59 3.87 -5.96
N SER A 36 3.40 2.56 -5.96
CA SER A 36 2.84 1.78 -7.07
C SER A 36 1.71 0.92 -6.51
N VAL A 37 0.50 1.14 -7.02
CA VAL A 37 -0.69 0.38 -6.63
C VAL A 37 -0.93 -0.74 -7.65
N TRP A 38 -0.90 -1.98 -7.18
CA TRP A 38 -1.13 -3.17 -7.96
C TRP A 38 -2.48 -3.77 -7.58
N TRP A 39 -3.47 -3.58 -8.46
CA TRP A 39 -4.83 -4.06 -8.24
C TRP A 39 -5.10 -5.33 -9.03
N TYR A 40 -5.72 -6.33 -8.42
CA TYR A 40 -5.96 -7.63 -9.08
C TYR A 40 -7.28 -7.70 -9.86
N GLY A 41 -8.06 -6.62 -9.92
CA GLY A 41 -9.35 -6.61 -10.62
C GLY A 41 -10.44 -7.44 -9.95
N LYS A 42 -10.25 -7.83 -8.69
CA LYS A 42 -11.26 -8.56 -7.90
C LYS A 42 -12.27 -7.56 -7.35
N THR A 43 -13.54 -7.69 -7.73
CA THR A 43 -14.62 -6.80 -7.29
C THR A 43 -15.30 -7.28 -6.01
N GLU A 44 -15.16 -8.54 -5.65
CA GLU A 44 -15.75 -9.10 -4.43
C GLU A 44 -14.74 -9.08 -3.27
N SER A 45 -15.01 -8.24 -2.27
CA SER A 45 -14.33 -8.23 -0.98
C SER A 45 -14.90 -9.28 -0.03
N ARG A 46 -14.00 -9.93 0.70
CA ARG A 46 -14.30 -10.76 1.88
C ARG A 46 -13.11 -10.69 2.84
N PRO A 47 -13.33 -10.81 4.16
CA PRO A 47 -12.25 -10.78 5.15
C PRO A 47 -11.07 -11.68 4.76
N GLY A 48 -9.87 -11.10 4.72
CA GLY A 48 -8.61 -11.79 4.42
C GLY A 48 -8.32 -12.04 2.93
N ARG A 49 -9.24 -11.74 2.01
CA ARG A 49 -8.97 -11.89 0.56
C ARG A 49 -7.99 -10.83 0.09
N LYS A 50 -6.89 -11.24 -0.56
CA LYS A 50 -5.97 -10.29 -1.22
C LYS A 50 -6.63 -9.68 -2.46
N LEU A 51 -6.87 -8.37 -2.41
CA LEU A 51 -7.47 -7.58 -3.49
C LEU A 51 -6.40 -6.82 -4.30
N GLY A 52 -5.27 -6.52 -3.69
CA GLY A 52 -4.11 -5.90 -4.32
C GLY A 52 -2.95 -5.72 -3.35
N HIS A 53 -1.97 -4.91 -3.73
CA HIS A 53 -0.94 -4.41 -2.82
C HIS A 53 -0.43 -3.03 -3.25
N VAL A 54 0.18 -2.31 -2.31
CA VAL A 54 0.90 -1.07 -2.58
C VAL A 54 2.37 -1.30 -2.27
N THR A 55 3.26 -0.88 -3.16
CA THR A 55 4.70 -0.83 -2.92
C THR A 55 5.15 0.62 -2.96
N VAL A 56 5.92 1.05 -1.95
CA VAL A 56 6.48 2.40 -1.89
C VAL A 56 8.00 2.32 -1.76
N LEU A 57 8.71 3.02 -2.65
CA LEU A 57 10.17 3.08 -2.61
C LEU A 57 10.65 4.12 -1.59
N VAL A 58 11.68 3.76 -0.83
CA VAL A 58 12.33 4.64 0.15
C VAL A 58 13.73 5.00 -0.36
N HIS A 59 13.95 6.30 -0.54
CA HIS A 59 15.20 6.86 -1.07
C HIS A 59 15.90 7.76 -0.03
N LYS A 60 17.23 7.90 -0.18
CA LYS A 60 18.08 8.92 0.48
C LYS A 60 18.12 8.88 2.03
N GLU A 61 17.99 7.70 2.64
CA GLU A 61 18.12 7.52 4.10
C GLU A 61 19.23 6.51 4.44
N ASN A 62 19.79 6.59 5.65
CA ASN A 62 20.58 5.50 6.24
C ASN A 62 19.64 4.34 6.68
N SER A 63 20.20 3.17 7.03
CA SER A 63 19.41 1.96 7.29
C SER A 63 18.35 2.13 8.38
N THR A 64 18.69 2.75 9.52
CA THR A 64 17.75 2.98 10.63
C THR A 64 16.61 3.92 10.24
N LYS A 65 16.93 5.06 9.60
CA LYS A 65 15.91 6.01 9.13
C LYS A 65 15.03 5.41 8.03
N CYS A 66 15.60 4.54 7.19
CA CYS A 66 14.85 3.83 6.15
C CYS A 66 13.76 2.94 6.75
N ARG A 67 14.04 2.24 7.86
CA ARG A 67 13.05 1.42 8.57
C ARG A 67 11.93 2.25 9.17
N GLN A 68 12.26 3.29 9.94
CA GLN A 68 11.26 4.16 10.57
C GLN A 68 10.33 4.79 9.53
N LYS A 69 10.90 5.23 8.40
CA LYS A 69 10.13 5.78 7.28
C LYS A 69 9.24 4.75 6.61
N ALA A 70 9.73 3.52 6.42
CA ALA A 70 8.94 2.41 5.89
C ALA A 70 7.75 2.06 6.80
N GLU A 71 7.96 2.03 8.13
CA GLU A 71 6.90 1.82 9.13
C GLU A 71 5.85 2.94 9.09
N ALA A 72 6.28 4.21 9.05
CA ALA A 72 5.37 5.35 8.93
C ALA A 72 4.53 5.31 7.64
N ILE A 73 5.14 4.89 6.52
CA ILE A 73 4.42 4.70 5.25
C ILE A 73 3.41 3.56 5.35
N ALA A 74 3.76 2.44 6.00
CA ALA A 74 2.85 1.32 6.20
C ALA A 74 1.60 1.74 6.99
N HIS A 75 1.78 2.49 8.09
CA HIS A 75 0.67 3.02 8.88
C HIS A 75 -0.20 4.01 8.10
N LYS A 76 0.41 4.84 7.24
CA LYS A 76 -0.36 5.74 6.35
C LYS A 76 -1.20 4.96 5.33
N ILE A 77 -0.66 3.89 4.75
CA ILE A 77 -1.41 3.03 3.82
C ILE A 77 -2.57 2.36 4.55
N GLU A 78 -2.33 1.84 5.75
CA GLU A 78 -3.35 1.22 6.59
C GLU A 78 -4.49 2.20 6.93
N SER A 79 -4.18 3.43 7.34
CA SER A 79 -5.20 4.43 7.68
C SER A 79 -6.05 4.84 6.48
N ILE A 80 -5.46 4.93 5.28
CA ILE A 80 -6.24 5.15 4.05
C ILE A 80 -7.12 3.93 3.75
N TRP A 81 -6.59 2.72 3.89
CA TRP A 81 -7.32 1.50 3.52
C TRP A 81 -8.51 1.22 4.44
N GLN A 82 -8.34 1.43 5.75
CA GLN A 82 -9.36 1.17 6.78
C GLN A 82 -10.29 2.36 7.08
N SER A 83 -10.19 3.45 6.30
CA SER A 83 -11.03 4.66 6.46
C SER A 83 -12.50 4.50 6.10
#